data_AF-A0A959RUK1-F1
#
_entry.id   AF-A0A959RUK1-F1
#
_cell.length_a   1.000
_cell.length_b   1.000
_cell.length_c   1.000
_cell.angle_alpha   90.00
_cell.angle_beta   90.00
_cell.angle_gamma   90.00
#
_symmetry.space_group_name_H-M   'P 1'
#
loop_
_entity.id
_entity.type
_entity.pdbx_description
1 polymer ?
#
loop_
_entity_poly.entity_id
_entity_poly.type
_entity_poly.pdbx_seq_one_letter_code
_entity_poly.pdbx_strand_id
1 'polypeptide(L)' 'MKKNFWEDLKKPIICLAPMYHVTDCAFREVIAKYGKPDIMFTEFASVDGLNSEGRDRLMHLLEYTEIQR' A
#
# COMPACT_ATOMS: atom_id res chain seq x y z
N MET A 1 -17.04 -20.66 5.60
CA MET A 1 -15.94 -19.84 5.04
C MET A 1 -15.99 -18.48 5.72
N LYS A 2 -14.83 -17.93 6.12
CA LYS A 2 -14.74 -16.62 6.77
C LYS A 2 -14.94 -15.54 5.69
N LYS A 3 -15.94 -14.67 5.84
CA LYS A 3 -16.10 -13.49 4.97
C LYS A 3 -14.88 -12.60 5.11
N ASN A 4 -14.35 -12.10 4.00
CA ASN A 4 -13.25 -11.14 3.96
C ASN A 4 -13.70 -9.85 3.26
N PHE A 5 -12.93 -8.77 3.38
CA PHE A 5 -13.32 -7.45 2.85
C PHE A 5 -13.49 -7.41 1.32
N TRP A 6 -12.90 -8.35 0.58
CA TRP A 6 -13.06 -8.43 -0.88
C TRP A 6 -14.51 -8.71 -1.29
N GLU A 7 -15.30 -9.35 -0.41
CA GLU A 7 -16.72 -9.61 -0.64
C GLU A 7 -17.58 -8.34 -0.50
N ASP A 8 -17.09 -7.32 0.19
CA ASP A 8 -17.83 -6.07 0.49
C ASP A 8 -17.59 -4.96 -0.56
N LEU A 9 -16.59 -5.13 -1.45
CA LEU A 9 -16.24 -4.14 -2.46
C LEU A 9 -17.20 -4.15 -3.66
N LYS A 10 -17.62 -2.95 -4.09
CA LYS A 10 -18.43 -2.78 -5.31
C LYS A 10 -17.55 -2.94 -6.55
N LYS A 11 -18.09 -3.57 -7.60
CA LYS A 11 -17.37 -3.77 -8.87
C LYS A 11 -17.66 -2.62 -9.86
N PRO A 12 -16.69 -2.23 -10.72
CA PRO A 12 -15.32 -2.74 -10.80
C PRO A 12 -14.48 -2.28 -9.60
N ILE A 13 -13.59 -3.16 -9.11
CA ILE A 13 -12.64 -2.81 -8.06
C ILE A 13 -11.48 -2.07 -8.73
N ILE A 14 -11.21 -0.85 -8.27
CA ILE A 14 -10.11 -0.02 -8.74
C ILE A 14 -9.01 0.01 -7.68
N CYS A 15 -7.78 -0.28 -8.09
CA CYS A 15 -6.63 -0.24 -7.20
C CYS A 15 -5.51 0.66 -7.74
N LEU A 16 -4.78 1.29 -6.83
CA LEU A 16 -3.50 1.91 -7.15
C LEU A 16 -2.42 0.83 -7.16
N ALA A 17 -1.75 0.64 -8.30
CA ALA A 17 -0.68 -0.33 -8.43
C ALA A 17 0.55 0.06 -7.57
N PRO A 18 1.20 -0.90 -6.88
CA PRO A 18 2.46 -0.65 -6.20
C PRO A 18 3.59 -0.41 -7.22
N MET A 19 4.34 0.68 -7.05
CA MET A 19 5.47 1.04 -7.92
C MET A 19 6.63 1.54 -7.05
N TYR A 20 7.75 0.83 -7.09
CA TYR A 20 8.94 1.13 -6.28
C TYR A 20 9.53 2.50 -6.66
N HIS A 21 9.80 3.34 -5.66
CA HIS A 21 10.22 4.74 -5.72
C HIS A 21 9.25 5.68 -6.44
N VAL A 22 7.98 5.29 -6.57
CA VAL A 22 6.94 6.10 -7.23
C VAL A 22 5.74 6.27 -6.32
N THR A 23 5.15 5.17 -5.86
CA THR A 23 4.02 5.23 -4.93
C THR A 23 4.53 5.20 -3.50
N ASP A 24 5.26 6.23 -3.07
CA ASP A 24 5.68 6.36 -1.68
C ASP A 24 4.51 6.83 -0.78
N CYS A 25 4.77 7.00 0.53
CA CYS A 25 3.76 7.45 1.48
C CYS A 25 3.20 8.84 1.11
N ALA A 26 4.04 9.76 0.63
CA ALA A 26 3.63 11.11 0.25
C ALA A 26 2.74 11.13 -1.00
N PHE A 27 3.08 10.33 -2.01
CA PHE A 27 2.27 10.16 -3.22
C PHE A 27 0.90 9.57 -2.86
N ARG A 28 0.88 8.50 -2.05
CA ARG A 28 -0.37 7.89 -1.60
C ARG A 28 -1.23 8.84 -0.78
N GLU A 29 -0.65 9.72 0.02
CA GLU A 29 -1.39 10.74 0.78
C GLU A 29 -2.22 11.64 -0.14
N VAL A 30 -1.61 12.11 -1.24
CA VAL A 30 -2.29 12.96 -2.23
C VAL A 30 -3.42 12.18 -2.93
N ILE A 31 -3.15 10.94 -3.35
CA ILE A 31 -4.16 10.10 -3.99
C ILE A 31 -5.33 9.80 -3.03
N ALA A 32 -5.02 9.42 -1.78
CA ALA A 32 -6.02 9.12 -0.76
C ALA A 32 -6.90 10.35 -0.44
N LYS A 33 -6.35 11.56 -0.54
CA LYS A 33 -7.09 12.80 -0.31
C LYS A 33 -8.04 13.19 -1.46
N TYR A 34 -7.63 13.01 -2.72
CA TYR A 34 -8.37 13.56 -3.87
C TYR A 34 -9.05 12.53 -4.76
N GLY A 35 -8.65 11.26 -4.70
CA GLY A 35 -9.12 10.23 -5.64
C GLY A 35 -8.91 8.83 -5.09
N LYS A 36 -9.27 8.61 -3.82
CA LYS A 36 -9.03 7.36 -3.09
C LYS A 36 -9.59 6.16 -3.88
N PRO A 37 -8.74 5.23 -4.35
CA PRO A 37 -9.20 4.00 -4.97
C PRO A 37 -9.75 3.03 -3.91
N ASP A 38 -10.40 1.95 -4.33
CA ASP A 38 -10.91 0.93 -3.41
C ASP A 38 -9.77 0.27 -2.62
N ILE A 39 -8.58 0.17 -3.24
CA ILE A 39 -7.40 -0.49 -2.67
C ILE A 39 -6.12 0.27 -3.03
N MET A 40 -5.23 0.40 -2.04
CA MET A 40 -3.87 0.89 -2.22
C MET A 40 -2.87 -0.11 -1.64
N PHE A 41 -1.68 -0.15 -2.22
CA PHE A 41 -0.57 -0.96 -1.73
C PHE A 41 0.61 -0.06 -1.36
N THR A 42 1.41 -0.53 -0.40
CA THR A 42 2.73 0.02 -0.13
C THR A 42 3.69 -0.28 -1.28
N GLU A 43 4.91 0.23 -1.23
CA GLU A 43 5.93 -0.13 -2.22
C GLU A 43 6.39 -1.59 -2.05
N PHE A 44 7.04 -2.12 -3.08
CA PHE A 44 7.65 -3.45 -3.00
C PHE A 44 8.84 -3.43 -2.03
N ALA A 45 8.81 -4.32 -1.04
CA ALA A 45 9.91 -4.54 -0.11
C ALA A 45 10.51 -5.94 -0.29
N SER A 46 11.84 -6.04 -0.31
CA SER A 46 12.53 -7.33 -0.36
C SER A 46 12.34 -8.09 0.95
N VAL A 47 11.82 -9.32 0.87
CA VAL A 47 11.63 -10.19 2.05
C VAL A 47 12.97 -10.54 2.69
N ASP A 48 13.99 -10.87 1.90
CA ASP A 48 15.34 -11.15 2.42
C ASP A 48 15.93 -9.93 3.11
N GLY A 49 15.75 -8.75 2.51
CA GLY A 49 16.17 -7.49 3.10
C GLY A 49 15.47 -7.21 4.44
N LEU A 50 14.16 -7.47 4.53
CA LEU A 50 13.36 -7.30 5.76
C LEU A 50 13.73 -8.28 6.89
N ASN A 51 14.36 -9.41 6.55
CA ASN A 51 14.87 -10.42 7.49
C ASN A 51 16.40 -10.39 7.65
N SER A 52 17.03 -9.27 7.27
CA SER A 52 18.48 -9.04 7.40
C SER A 52 18.75 -7.78 8.22
N GLU A 53 20.03 -7.46 8.45
CA GLU A 53 20.47 -6.17 9.01
C GLU A 53 20.03 -4.96 8.16
N GLY A 54 19.63 -5.18 6.91
CA GLY A 54 19.08 -4.16 6.02
C GLY A 54 17.63 -3.76 6.34
N ARG A 55 16.97 -4.40 7.30
CA ARG A 55 15.55 -4.17 7.64
C ARG A 55 15.23 -2.69 7.85
N ASP A 56 16.01 -1.99 8.66
CA ASP A 56 15.76 -0.59 9.01
C ASP A 56 15.81 0.33 7.78
N ARG A 57 16.59 -0.05 6.76
CA ARG A 57 16.65 0.68 5.49
C ARG A 57 15.41 0.48 4.63
N LEU A 58 14.59 -0.54 4.89
CA LEU A 58 13.39 -0.88 4.09
C LEU A 58 12.08 -0.50 4.78
N MET A 59 12.11 -0.20 6.09
CA MET A 59 10.88 0.10 6.84
C MET A 59 10.07 1.26 6.25
N HIS A 60 10.75 2.27 5.68
CA HIS A 60 10.09 3.41 5.03
C HIS A 60 9.18 3.02 3.85
N LEU A 61 9.49 1.92 3.14
CA LEU A 61 8.68 1.43 2.02
C LEU A 61 7.30 0.92 2.46
N LEU A 62 7.16 0.57 3.75
CA LEU A 62 5.95 0.04 4.36
C LEU A 62 5.15 1.11 5.12
N GLU A 63 5.62 2.36 5.15
CA GLU A 63 4.93 3.44 5.84
C GLU A 63 3.61 3.82 5.15
N TYR A 64 2.58 4.05 5.96
CA TYR A 64 1.28 4.53 5.53
C TYR A 64 0.62 5.33 6.65
N THR A 65 -0.37 6.15 6.28
CA THR A 65 -1.23 6.89 7.22
C THR A 65 -2.66 6.32 7.17
N GLU A 66 -3.49 6.62 8.18
CA GLU A 66 -4.86 6.09 8.23
C GLU A 66 -5.74 6.52 7.06
N ILE A 67 -5.47 7.67 6.41
CA ILE A 67 -6.24 8.07 5.22
C ILE A 67 -5.97 7.12 4.03
N GLN A 68 -4.81 6.49 3.99
CA GLN A 68 -4.40 5.52 2.97
C GLN A 68 -4.99 4.11 3.21
N ARG A 69 -5.70 3.88 4.32
CA ARG A 69 -6.29 2.58 4.68
C ARG A 69 -7.72 2.38 4.19
#